data_AF-A0A955JZZ6-F1
#
_entry.id   AF-A0A955JZZ6-F1
#
_cell.length_a   1.000
_cell.length_b   1.000
_cell.length_c   1.000
_cell.angle_alpha   90.00
_cell.angle_beta   90.00
_cell.angle_gamma   90.00
#
_symmetry.space_group_name_H-M   'P 1'
#
loop_
_entity.id
_entity.type
_entity.pdbx_description
1 polymer ?
#
loop_
_entity_poly.entity_id
_entity_poly.type
_entity_poly.pdbx_seq_one_letter_code
_entity_poly.pdbx_strand_id
1 'polypeptide(L)'
;EEPPRSIIFILTSYHPEKLAPTILSRLQQVAIPPITHTQSLKIVDSSMRLTDQEKLQIMFIAEGLPELTEQLVSVPKLRAELFSQATAIKNLLASTNNYDSLKVVAPYFKEKHQAQKFLQLLLSIQRRLVTKNDIKQNSQRLAMVVTAIDQIAANQNVRLILTDFVLKWHKV
;
A
#
# COMPACT_ATOMS: atom_id res chain seq x y z
N GLU A 1 15.16 34.69 -3.29
CA GLU A 1 14.32 35.82 -3.70
C GLU A 1 12.95 35.72 -3.03
N GLU A 2 12.30 36.85 -2.77
CA GLU A 2 10.88 36.87 -2.42
C GLU A 2 10.05 36.79 -3.71
N PRO A 3 8.97 35.99 -3.77
CA PRO A 3 8.14 35.95 -4.95
C PRO A 3 7.51 37.32 -5.25
N PRO A 4 7.27 37.64 -6.54
CA PRO A 4 6.41 38.75 -6.94
C PRO A 4 5.05 38.65 -6.23
N ARG A 5 4.44 39.80 -5.91
CA ARG A 5 3.17 39.90 -5.16
C ARG A 5 2.00 39.09 -5.73
N SER A 6 2.07 38.70 -7.00
CA SER A 6 1.06 37.93 -7.71
C SER A 6 1.36 36.43 -7.82
N ILE A 7 2.39 35.91 -7.13
CA ILE A 7 2.76 34.49 -7.18
C ILE A 7 2.52 33.85 -5.81
N ILE A 8 1.71 32.78 -5.82
CA ILE A 8 1.44 31.94 -4.66
C ILE A 8 2.02 30.56 -4.95
N PHE A 9 2.83 30.03 -4.02
CA PHE A 9 3.34 28.68 -4.08
C PHE A 9 2.54 27.75 -3.18
N ILE A 10 2.11 26.61 -3.71
CA ILE A 10 1.54 25.50 -2.95
C ILE A 10 2.50 24.33 -3.09
N LEU A 11 3.03 23.88 -1.95
CA LEU A 11 3.98 22.76 -1.88
C LEU A 11 3.33 21.61 -1.13
N THR A 12 3.34 20.42 -1.73
CA THR A 12 2.86 19.18 -1.12
C THR A 12 4.04 18.28 -0.80
N SER A 13 4.12 17.79 0.44
CA SER A 13 5.17 16.84 0.85
C SER A 13 4.64 15.85 1.88
N TYR A 14 5.01 14.57 1.73
CA TYR A 14 4.83 13.56 2.77
C TYR A 14 5.86 13.67 3.90
N HIS A 15 6.99 14.32 3.63
CA HIS A 15 8.16 14.44 4.51
C HIS A 15 8.64 15.89 4.55
N PRO A 16 7.89 16.82 5.16
CA PRO A 16 8.27 18.23 5.23
C PRO A 16 9.65 18.44 5.90
N GLU A 17 10.08 17.54 6.79
CA GLU A 17 11.38 17.55 7.45
C GLU A 17 12.58 17.37 6.50
N LYS A 18 12.35 16.85 5.29
CA LYS A 18 13.39 16.73 4.25
C LYS A 18 13.56 18.00 3.43
N LEU A 19 12.67 18.98 3.58
CA LEU A 19 12.80 20.27 2.91
C LEU A 19 13.86 21.12 3.62
N ALA A 20 14.56 21.95 2.85
CA ALA A 20 15.55 22.86 3.42
C ALA A 20 14.90 23.79 4.47
N PRO A 21 15.54 24.02 5.62
CA PRO A 21 15.00 24.91 6.66
C PRO A 21 14.65 26.32 6.14
N THR A 22 15.37 26.80 5.13
CA THR A 22 15.16 28.10 4.47
C THR A 22 13.88 28.17 3.64
N ILE A 23 13.38 27.03 3.16
CA ILE A 23 12.08 26.92 2.50
C ILE A 23 11.00 26.90 3.59
N LEU A 24 11.17 26.05 4.61
CA LEU A 24 10.19 25.89 5.69
C LEU A 24 9.90 27.18 6.45
N SER A 25 10.91 28.04 6.65
CA SER A 25 10.74 29.33 7.34
C SER A 25 9.90 30.36 6.57
N ARG A 26 9.65 30.12 5.28
CA ARG A 26 8.88 31.01 4.39
C ARG A 26 7.50 30.46 4.02
N LEU A 27 7.12 29.30 4.57
CA LEU A 27 5.86 28.63 4.27
C LEU A 27 4.94 28.61 5.49
N GLN A 28 3.65 28.75 5.23
CA GLN A 28 2.64 28.30 6.17
C GLN A 28 2.47 26.79 6.03
N GLN A 29 2.61 26.06 7.14
CA GLN A 29 2.43 24.61 7.15
C GLN A 29 0.97 24.27 7.47
N VAL A 30 0.37 23.45 6.63
CA VAL A 30 -0.98 22.91 6.83
C VAL A 30 -0.88 21.38 6.71
N ALA A 31 -1.21 20.68 7.79
CA ALA A 31 -1.27 19.23 7.78
C ALA A 31 -2.61 18.77 7.20
N ILE A 32 -2.57 17.86 6.23
CA ILE A 32 -3.75 17.20 5.67
C ILE A 32 -3.84 15.80 6.27
N PRO A 33 -4.69 15.55 7.27
CA PRO A 33 -4.85 14.21 7.82
C PRO A 33 -5.54 13.28 6.80
N PRO A 34 -5.36 11.95 6.92
CA PRO A 34 -6.17 10.99 6.19
C PRO A 34 -7.66 11.19 6.46
N ILE A 35 -8.51 10.85 5.49
CA ILE A 35 -9.96 10.89 5.69
C ILE A 35 -10.40 9.86 6.73
N THR A 36 -11.48 10.16 7.46
CA THR A 36 -12.02 9.27 8.49
C THR A 36 -12.70 8.05 7.89
N HIS A 37 -12.97 7.05 8.74
CA HIS A 37 -13.79 5.89 8.39
C HIS A 37 -15.12 6.30 7.77
N THR A 38 -15.85 7.20 8.44
CA THR A 38 -17.16 7.70 7.99
C THR A 38 -17.06 8.44 6.66
N GLN A 39 -15.98 9.19 6.41
CA GLN A 39 -15.75 9.85 5.13
C GLN A 39 -15.45 8.83 4.02
N SER A 40 -14.64 7.80 4.30
CA SER A 40 -14.37 6.71 3.35
C SER A 40 -15.66 5.96 3.00
N LEU A 41 -16.50 5.69 4.01
CA LEU A 41 -17.78 5.01 3.83
C LEU A 41 -18.72 5.81 2.92
N LYS A 42 -18.77 7.14 3.06
CA LYS A 42 -19.56 8.00 2.17
C LYS A 42 -19.13 7.89 0.69
N ILE A 43 -17.83 7.75 0.42
CA ILE A 43 -17.32 7.54 -0.94
C ILE A 43 -17.80 6.18 -1.46
N VAL A 44 -17.71 5.13 -0.64
CA VAL A 44 -18.15 3.77 -1.01
C VAL A 44 -19.66 3.72 -1.27
N ASP A 45 -20.45 4.36 -0.40
CA ASP A 45 -21.92 4.40 -0.48
C ASP A 45 -22.46 5.30 -1.59
N SER A 46 -21.61 6.14 -2.20
CA SER A 46 -22.00 6.94 -3.37
C SER A 46 -22.38 6.07 -4.58
N SER A 47 -21.96 4.81 -4.62
CA SER A 47 -22.28 3.87 -5.68
C SER A 47 -23.35 2.87 -5.25
N MET A 48 -24.48 2.88 -5.99
CA MET A 48 -25.57 1.91 -5.82
C MET A 48 -25.27 0.54 -6.45
N ARG A 49 -24.13 0.37 -7.14
CA ARG A 49 -23.81 -0.85 -7.91
C ARG A 49 -22.95 -1.85 -7.14
N LEU A 50 -22.46 -1.49 -5.96
CA LEU A 50 -21.59 -2.34 -5.16
C LEU A 50 -22.41 -3.23 -4.22
N THR A 51 -22.06 -4.51 -4.18
CA THR A 51 -22.55 -5.44 -3.16
C THR A 51 -21.96 -5.13 -1.79
N ASP A 52 -22.62 -5.53 -0.71
CA ASP A 52 -22.12 -5.31 0.65
C ASP A 52 -20.73 -5.93 0.87
N GLN A 53 -20.47 -7.08 0.25
CA GLN A 53 -19.15 -7.72 0.28
C GLN A 53 -18.09 -6.86 -0.42
N GLU A 54 -18.39 -6.31 -1.62
CA GLU A 54 -17.46 -5.41 -2.30
C GLU A 54 -17.19 -4.17 -1.47
N LYS A 55 -18.22 -3.59 -0.83
CA LYS A 55 -18.07 -2.42 0.05
C LYS A 55 -17.12 -2.73 1.22
N LEU A 56 -17.30 -3.85 1.91
CA LEU A 56 -16.42 -4.29 2.98
C LEU A 56 -14.98 -4.50 2.51
N GLN A 57 -14.80 -5.11 1.33
CA GLN A 57 -13.47 -5.33 0.76
C GLN A 57 -12.78 -4.02 0.36
N ILE A 58 -13.51 -3.07 -0.23
CA ILE A 58 -12.97 -1.74 -0.55
C ILE A 58 -12.57 -1.02 0.73
N MET A 59 -13.42 -1.00 1.75
CA MET A 59 -13.09 -0.39 3.04
C MET A 59 -11.86 -1.04 3.67
N PHE A 60 -11.75 -2.37 3.63
CA PHE A 60 -10.59 -3.08 4.17
C PHE A 60 -9.28 -2.77 3.42
N ILE A 61 -9.34 -2.46 2.11
CA ILE A 61 -8.14 -2.19 1.30
C ILE A 61 -7.78 -0.70 1.30
N ALA A 62 -8.77 0.18 1.14
CA ALA A 62 -8.58 1.57 0.74
C ALA A 62 -9.08 2.61 1.75
N GLU A 63 -9.60 2.21 2.92
CA GLU A 63 -10.02 3.17 3.96
C GLU A 63 -8.90 4.17 4.28
N GLY A 64 -9.26 5.46 4.37
CA GLY A 64 -8.31 6.56 4.56
C GLY A 64 -7.63 7.04 3.28
N LEU A 65 -7.83 6.37 2.14
CA LEU A 65 -7.27 6.70 0.83
C LEU A 65 -8.40 7.10 -0.14
N PRO A 66 -8.75 8.40 -0.23
CA PRO A 66 -9.92 8.86 -1.02
C PRO A 66 -9.81 8.47 -2.49
N GLU A 67 -8.66 8.75 -3.12
CA GLU A 67 -8.44 8.45 -4.53
C GLU A 67 -8.58 6.94 -4.83
N LEU A 68 -7.92 6.09 -4.04
CA LEU A 68 -8.01 4.64 -4.24
C LEU A 68 -9.43 4.13 -4.01
N THR A 69 -10.14 4.68 -3.02
CA THR A 69 -11.54 4.34 -2.75
C THR A 69 -12.41 4.70 -3.95
N GLU A 70 -12.30 5.91 -4.49
CA GLU A 70 -13.04 6.35 -5.69
C GLU A 70 -12.71 5.50 -6.92
N GLN A 71 -11.45 5.16 -7.14
CA GLN A 71 -11.03 4.31 -8.25
C GLN A 71 -11.60 2.90 -8.13
N LEU A 72 -11.59 2.31 -6.93
CA LEU A 72 -12.18 0.99 -6.68
C LEU A 72 -13.71 0.99 -6.86
N VAL A 73 -14.37 2.08 -6.47
CA VAL A 73 -15.81 2.26 -6.68
C VAL A 73 -16.14 2.38 -8.18
N SER A 74 -15.38 3.18 -8.90
CA SER A 74 -15.70 3.62 -10.26
C SER A 74 -15.19 2.69 -11.37
N VAL A 75 -14.11 1.93 -11.12
CA VAL A 75 -13.41 1.13 -12.14
C VAL A 75 -13.47 -0.36 -11.80
N PRO A 76 -14.47 -1.12 -12.32
CA PRO A 76 -14.64 -2.54 -12.01
C PRO A 76 -13.42 -3.40 -12.33
N LYS A 77 -12.70 -3.09 -13.41
CA LYS A 77 -11.48 -3.81 -13.83
C LYS A 77 -10.37 -3.70 -12.78
N LEU A 78 -10.11 -2.48 -12.30
CA LEU A 78 -9.13 -2.22 -11.24
C LEU A 78 -9.56 -2.89 -9.94
N ARG A 79 -10.86 -2.82 -9.61
CA ARG A 79 -11.42 -3.51 -8.43
C ARG A 79 -11.18 -5.01 -8.48
N ALA A 80 -11.51 -5.66 -9.60
CA ALA A 80 -11.27 -7.10 -9.78
C ALA A 80 -9.78 -7.46 -9.67
N GLU A 81 -8.90 -6.65 -10.26
CA GLU A 81 -7.46 -6.83 -10.18
C GLU A 81 -6.97 -6.77 -8.72
N LEU A 82 -7.29 -5.70 -8.00
CA LEU A 82 -6.86 -5.52 -6.60
C LEU A 82 -7.48 -6.56 -5.66
N PHE A 83 -8.71 -6.99 -5.90
CA PHE A 83 -9.34 -8.07 -5.12
C PHE A 83 -8.66 -9.41 -5.35
N SER A 84 -8.24 -9.70 -6.58
CA SER A 84 -7.47 -10.92 -6.86
C SER A 84 -6.10 -10.88 -6.17
N GLN A 85 -5.42 -9.71 -6.16
CA GLN A 85 -4.17 -9.51 -5.43
C GLN A 85 -4.37 -9.63 -3.91
N ALA A 86 -5.45 -9.06 -3.36
CA ALA A 86 -5.77 -9.19 -1.93
C ALA A 86 -6.06 -10.65 -1.54
N THR A 87 -6.70 -11.41 -2.43
CA THR A 87 -6.92 -12.85 -2.24
C THR A 87 -5.60 -13.62 -2.27
N ALA A 88 -4.71 -13.30 -3.21
CA ALA A 88 -3.36 -13.86 -3.25
C ALA A 88 -2.59 -13.55 -1.96
N ILE A 89 -2.66 -12.31 -1.46
CA ILE A 89 -2.06 -11.92 -0.18
C ILE A 89 -2.63 -12.73 0.97
N LYS A 90 -3.96 -12.89 1.06
CA LYS A 90 -4.59 -13.74 2.07
C LYS A 90 -4.04 -15.17 2.02
N ASN A 91 -3.87 -15.73 0.83
CA ASN A 91 -3.29 -17.07 0.64
C ASN A 91 -1.81 -17.13 1.06
N LEU A 92 -1.03 -16.08 0.79
CA LEU A 92 0.34 -15.97 1.27
C LEU A 92 0.40 -15.93 2.80
N LEU A 93 -0.45 -15.11 3.44
CA LEU A 93 -0.53 -15.02 4.90
C LEU A 93 -0.96 -16.34 5.56
N ALA A 94 -1.82 -17.11 4.89
CA ALA A 94 -2.31 -18.41 5.36
C ALA A 94 -1.39 -19.60 5.01
N SER A 95 -0.40 -19.40 4.13
CA SER A 95 0.48 -20.48 3.69
C SER A 95 1.39 -20.97 4.82
N THR A 96 1.64 -22.28 4.86
CA THR A 96 2.43 -22.94 5.92
C THR A 96 3.80 -23.43 5.46
N ASN A 97 4.09 -23.35 4.15
CA ASN A 97 5.35 -23.80 3.57
C ASN A 97 5.79 -22.92 2.39
N ASN A 98 7.09 -22.99 2.06
CA ASN A 98 7.70 -22.20 0.99
C ASN A 98 7.08 -22.48 -0.38
N TYR A 99 6.70 -23.73 -0.68
CA TYR A 99 6.22 -24.11 -2.00
C TYR A 99 4.88 -23.44 -2.33
N ASP A 100 3.95 -23.44 -1.37
CA ASP A 100 2.65 -22.78 -1.53
C ASP A 100 2.80 -21.25 -1.61
N SER A 101 3.66 -20.64 -0.80
CA SER A 101 3.97 -19.22 -0.92
C SER A 101 4.61 -18.86 -2.27
N LEU A 102 5.52 -19.70 -2.77
CA LEU A 102 6.16 -19.51 -4.08
C LEU A 102 5.13 -19.54 -5.21
N LYS A 103 4.15 -20.45 -5.15
CA LYS A 103 3.04 -20.47 -6.12
C LYS A 103 2.26 -19.16 -6.12
N VAL A 104 2.04 -18.57 -4.94
CA VAL A 104 1.32 -17.30 -4.81
C VAL A 104 2.11 -16.14 -5.43
N VAL A 105 3.43 -16.07 -5.21
CA VAL A 105 4.25 -14.95 -5.72
C VAL A 105 4.75 -15.15 -7.15
N ALA A 106 4.75 -16.37 -7.68
CA ALA A 106 5.27 -16.70 -9.01
C ALA A 106 4.67 -15.87 -10.16
N PRO A 107 3.36 -15.53 -10.20
CA PRO A 107 2.80 -14.67 -11.24
C PRO A 107 3.48 -13.29 -11.32
N TYR A 108 4.03 -12.80 -10.21
CA TYR A 108 4.65 -11.48 -10.12
C TYR A 108 6.14 -11.46 -10.50
N PHE A 109 6.73 -12.61 -10.90
CA PHE A 109 8.17 -12.69 -11.21
C PHE A 109 8.61 -11.92 -12.46
N LYS A 110 7.70 -11.67 -13.40
CA LYS A 110 8.03 -11.12 -14.72
C LYS A 110 7.92 -9.60 -14.77
N GLU A 111 6.93 -9.03 -14.09
CA GLU A 111 6.63 -7.61 -14.18
C GLU A 111 6.98 -6.89 -12.88
N LYS A 112 8.04 -6.08 -12.94
CA LYS A 112 8.49 -5.22 -11.83
C LYS A 112 7.34 -4.46 -11.18
N HIS A 113 6.53 -3.81 -12.00
CA HIS A 113 5.44 -2.97 -11.54
C HIS A 113 4.35 -3.77 -10.81
N GLN A 114 4.02 -4.98 -11.29
CA GLN A 114 3.06 -5.84 -10.61
C GLN A 114 3.61 -6.36 -9.28
N ALA A 115 4.88 -6.74 -9.23
CA ALA A 115 5.53 -7.14 -7.98
C ALA A 115 5.54 -6.01 -6.94
N GLN A 116 5.85 -4.78 -7.36
CA GLN A 116 5.82 -3.62 -6.48
C GLN A 116 4.41 -3.34 -5.94
N LYS A 117 3.39 -3.36 -6.82
CA LYS A 117 1.98 -3.20 -6.40
C LYS A 117 1.56 -4.28 -5.40
N PHE A 118 1.90 -5.54 -5.66
CA PHE A 118 1.61 -6.65 -4.76
C PHE A 118 2.24 -6.46 -3.38
N LEU A 119 3.54 -6.13 -3.32
CA LEU A 119 4.24 -5.90 -2.06
C LEU A 119 3.73 -4.66 -1.30
N GLN A 120 3.37 -3.59 -2.02
CA GLN A 120 2.75 -2.40 -1.43
C GLN A 120 1.38 -2.72 -0.82
N LEU A 121 0.56 -3.50 -1.52
CA LEU A 121 -0.73 -3.96 -1.00
C LEU A 121 -0.54 -4.89 0.21
N LEU A 122 0.45 -5.79 0.17
CA LEU A 122 0.81 -6.66 1.28
C LEU A 122 1.21 -5.83 2.52
N LEU A 123 2.03 -4.80 2.33
CA LEU A 123 2.43 -3.88 3.40
C LEU A 123 1.21 -3.19 4.03
N SER A 124 0.29 -2.68 3.20
CA SER A 124 -0.93 -2.03 3.66
C SER A 124 -1.85 -2.98 4.44
N ILE A 125 -2.04 -4.20 3.95
CA ILE A 125 -2.87 -5.21 4.62
C ILE A 125 -2.22 -5.66 5.93
N GLN A 126 -0.92 -5.97 5.94
CA GLN A 126 -0.23 -6.38 7.16
C GLN A 126 -0.25 -5.32 8.25
N ARG A 127 -0.10 -4.04 7.89
CA ARG A 127 -0.22 -2.92 8.84
C ARG A 127 -1.60 -2.85 9.51
N ARG A 128 -2.66 -3.25 8.81
CA ARG A 128 -4.02 -3.30 9.37
C ARG A 128 -4.25 -4.52 10.26
N LEU A 129 -3.52 -5.62 10.01
CA LEU A 129 -3.67 -6.88 10.74
C LEU A 129 -2.81 -6.97 12.01
N VAL A 130 -2.02 -5.94 12.36
CA VAL A 130 -1.15 -5.98 13.54
C VAL A 130 -2.00 -6.08 14.81
N THR A 131 -1.87 -7.18 15.54
CA THR A 131 -2.43 -7.33 16.88
C THR A 131 -1.33 -7.18 17.94
N LYS A 132 -1.70 -6.94 19.20
CA LYS A 132 -0.72 -6.80 20.31
C LYS A 132 0.12 -8.07 20.54
N ASN A 133 -0.38 -9.24 20.16
CA ASN A 133 0.26 -10.52 20.45
C ASN A 133 1.34 -10.91 19.41
N ASP A 134 1.32 -10.31 18.21
CA ASP A 134 2.19 -10.70 17.08
C ASP A 134 3.19 -9.60 16.68
N ILE A 135 3.38 -8.57 17.51
CA ILE A 135 4.15 -7.37 17.15
C ILE A 135 5.56 -7.71 16.64
N LYS A 136 6.28 -8.63 17.31
CA LYS A 136 7.67 -8.96 16.94
C LYS A 136 7.75 -9.66 15.58
N GLN A 137 6.97 -10.72 15.39
CA GLN A 137 6.93 -11.47 14.14
C GLN A 137 6.45 -10.59 12.98
N ASN A 138 5.38 -9.82 13.22
CA ASN A 138 4.84 -8.94 12.20
C ASN A 138 5.78 -7.79 11.85
N SER A 139 6.53 -7.24 12.82
CA SER A 139 7.55 -6.21 12.54
C SER A 139 8.67 -6.74 11.64
N GLN A 140 9.12 -7.98 11.88
CA GLN A 140 10.11 -8.63 11.02
C GLN A 140 9.57 -8.85 9.60
N ARG A 141 8.33 -9.33 9.46
CA ARG A 141 7.69 -9.49 8.15
C ARG A 141 7.52 -8.15 7.42
N LEU A 142 7.09 -7.09 8.12
CA LEU A 142 6.99 -5.74 7.54
C LEU A 142 8.35 -5.24 7.04
N ALA A 143 9.43 -5.43 7.82
CA ALA A 143 10.77 -5.04 7.41
C ALA A 143 11.24 -5.80 6.16
N MET A 144 10.90 -7.09 6.05
CA MET A 144 11.18 -7.87 4.86
C MET A 144 10.43 -7.36 3.63
N VAL A 145 9.15 -7.02 3.77
CA VAL A 145 8.35 -6.45 2.66
C VAL A 145 8.95 -5.13 2.19
N VAL A 146 9.31 -4.23 3.11
CA VAL A 146 9.96 -2.95 2.78
C VAL A 146 11.29 -3.19 2.05
N THR A 147 12.12 -4.10 2.58
CA THR A 147 13.41 -4.44 1.93
C THR A 147 13.22 -4.95 0.50
N ALA A 148 12.23 -5.81 0.27
CA ALA A 148 11.92 -6.32 -1.06
C ALA A 148 11.43 -5.21 -2.01
N ILE A 149 10.62 -4.27 -1.53
CA ILE A 149 10.17 -3.11 -2.30
C ILE A 149 11.38 -2.25 -2.73
N ASP A 150 12.30 -1.96 -1.80
CA ASP A 150 13.48 -1.14 -2.06
C ASP A 150 14.44 -1.81 -3.05
N GLN A 151 14.69 -3.13 -2.90
CA GLN A 151 15.51 -3.89 -3.83
C GLN A 151 14.93 -3.91 -5.25
N ILE A 152 13.61 -4.10 -5.37
CA ILE A 152 12.94 -4.05 -6.68
C ILE A 152 13.01 -2.63 -7.26
N ALA A 153 12.80 -1.59 -6.43
CA ALA A 153 12.92 -0.19 -6.86
C ALA A 153 14.31 0.09 -7.43
N ALA A 154 15.37 -0.46 -6.81
CA ALA A 154 16.76 -0.41 -7.25
C ALA A 154 17.09 -1.28 -8.49
N ASN A 155 16.07 -1.74 -9.24
CA ASN A 155 16.22 -2.54 -10.47
C ASN A 155 16.93 -3.89 -10.30
N GLN A 156 16.91 -4.46 -9.10
CA GLN A 156 17.40 -5.82 -8.88
C GLN A 156 16.43 -6.87 -9.48
N ASN A 157 16.91 -8.11 -9.65
CA ASN A 157 16.12 -9.16 -10.29
C ASN A 157 14.89 -9.56 -9.44
N VAL A 158 13.71 -9.25 -9.95
CA VAL A 158 12.41 -9.45 -9.28
C VAL A 158 12.20 -10.90 -8.83
N ARG A 159 12.55 -11.88 -9.68
CA ARG A 159 12.38 -13.30 -9.35
C ARG A 159 13.23 -13.71 -8.16
N LEU A 160 14.51 -13.31 -8.14
CA LEU A 160 15.41 -13.63 -7.04
C LEU A 160 14.93 -12.99 -5.73
N ILE A 161 14.51 -11.73 -5.77
CA ILE A 161 14.02 -11.01 -4.59
C ILE A 161 12.76 -11.67 -4.03
N LEU A 162 11.77 -11.97 -4.88
CA LEU A 162 10.54 -12.59 -4.41
C LEU A 162 10.76 -14.03 -3.91
N THR A 163 11.73 -14.75 -4.50
CA THR A 163 12.13 -16.08 -4.00
C THR A 163 12.77 -15.99 -2.63
N ASP A 164 13.76 -15.10 -2.45
CA ASP A 164 14.42 -14.87 -1.16
C ASP A 164 13.44 -14.37 -0.09
N PHE A 165 12.52 -13.47 -0.47
CA PHE A 165 11.43 -13.00 0.38
C PHE A 165 10.61 -14.18 0.93
N VAL A 166 10.18 -15.11 0.08
CA VAL A 166 9.42 -16.30 0.51
C VAL A 166 10.27 -17.21 1.40
N LEU A 167 11.54 -17.44 1.08
CA LEU A 167 12.41 -18.29 1.90
C LEU A 167 12.64 -17.73 3.30
N LYS A 168 12.67 -16.40 3.45
CA LYS A 168 12.75 -15.72 4.74
C LYS A 168 11.41 -15.70 5.46
N TRP A 169 10.30 -15.70 4.74
CA TRP A 169 8.95 -15.50 5.29
C TRP A 169 8.57 -16.58 6.30
N HIS A 170 8.97 -17.83 6.03
CA HIS A 170 8.70 -18.98 6.91
C HIS A 170 9.73 -19.19 8.02
N LYS A 171 10.80 -18.39 8.06
CA LYS A 171 11.83 -18.46 9.12
C LYS A 171 11.51 -17.55 10.32
N VAL A 172 10.44 -16.77 10.20
CA VAL A 172 10.01 -15.70 11.12
C VAL A 172 8.62 -16.02 11.65
#